data_AF-A0A926YFN0-F1
#
_entry.id   AF-A0A926YFN0-F1
#
_cell.length_a   1.000
_cell.length_b   1.000
_cell.length_c   1.000
_cell.angle_alpha   90.00
_cell.angle_beta   90.00
_cell.angle_gamma   90.00
#
_symmetry.space_group_name_H-M   'P 1'
#
loop_
_entity.id
_entity.type
_entity.pdbx_description
1 polymer ?
#
loop_
_entity_poly.entity_id
_entity_poly.type
_entity_poly.pdbx_seq_one_letter_code
_entity_poly.pdbx_strand_id
1 'polypeptide(L)'
;MNRPVKLQRLLIIGLSGPVLALNVWLLTQIYRYFEHLITVLVIAAILAFLLNYPVRFFERARVTRSQAVTLVLLATFMLLLLAGVTLVPLILDQTTQLLQEKIPAWLKTSQENVLALDTWARSRNLPLDLRGVSGRINAQIESQLQTLATQALTVALGTLTGLIDGILILVLSFYMLLYGDRVWFGLMNLMPPQVGVPLMESLRLNFQNFFISQVLLAAFMTAFLIPVLLAMKVPFALLFAI
;
A
#
# COMPACT_ATOMS: atom_id res chain seq x y z
N MET A 1 -59.26 29.96 1.50
CA MET A 1 -58.20 30.16 2.52
C MET A 1 -57.19 29.01 2.33
N ASN A 2 -56.22 29.17 1.41
CA ASN A 2 -55.38 28.07 0.90
C ASN A 2 -53.94 28.18 1.41
N ARG A 3 -53.55 27.38 2.43
CA ARG A 3 -52.14 27.22 2.85
C ARG A 3 -51.71 25.80 3.34
N PRO A 4 -52.20 24.65 2.84
CA PRO A 4 -51.66 23.34 3.25
C PRO A 4 -50.31 22.98 2.60
N VAL A 5 -49.96 23.59 1.46
CA VAL A 5 -48.78 23.19 0.65
C VAL A 5 -47.43 23.48 1.35
N LYS A 6 -47.37 24.46 2.25
CA LYS A 6 -46.12 24.83 2.94
C LYS A 6 -45.72 23.84 4.04
N LEU A 7 -46.69 23.26 4.76
CA LEU A 7 -46.41 22.36 5.90
C LEU A 7 -45.91 20.99 5.42
N GLN A 8 -46.54 20.46 4.36
CA GLN A 8 -46.14 19.17 3.76
C GLN A 8 -44.73 19.25 3.15
N ARG A 9 -44.38 20.37 2.50
CA ARG A 9 -43.04 20.58 1.94
C ARG A 9 -41.98 20.75 3.03
N LEU A 10 -42.31 21.40 4.15
CA LEU A 10 -41.42 21.54 5.31
C LEU A 10 -41.19 20.20 6.01
N LEU A 11 -42.24 19.37 6.14
CA LEU A 11 -42.12 18.02 6.69
C LEU A 11 -41.27 17.10 5.79
N ILE A 12 -41.45 17.14 4.47
CA ILE A 12 -40.64 16.32 3.54
C ILE A 12 -39.16 16.72 3.59
N ILE A 13 -38.84 18.03 3.66
CA ILE A 13 -37.46 18.51 3.77
C ILE A 13 -36.89 18.24 5.18
N GLY A 14 -37.71 18.35 6.21
CA GLY A 14 -37.32 18.07 7.60
C GLY A 14 -37.08 16.58 7.85
N LEU A 15 -37.82 15.69 7.17
CA LEU A 15 -37.67 14.24 7.30
C LEU A 15 -36.62 13.67 6.33
N SER A 16 -36.38 14.32 5.19
CA SER A 16 -35.37 13.85 4.22
C SER A 16 -33.95 13.90 4.80
N GLY A 17 -33.63 14.91 5.62
CA GLY A 17 -32.33 15.01 6.29
C GLY A 17 -32.02 13.80 7.18
N PRO A 18 -32.84 13.48 8.20
CA PRO A 18 -32.68 12.31 9.06
C PRO A 18 -32.69 10.99 8.29
N VAL A 19 -33.55 10.85 7.27
CA VAL A 19 -33.61 9.64 6.44
C VAL A 19 -32.32 9.48 5.63
N LEU A 20 -31.79 10.55 5.02
CA LEU A 20 -30.50 10.51 4.33
C LEU A 20 -29.36 10.18 5.29
N ALA A 21 -29.34 10.81 6.47
CA ALA A 21 -28.33 10.54 7.49
C ALA A 21 -28.37 9.06 7.96
N LEU A 22 -29.56 8.50 8.17
CA LEU A 22 -29.75 7.08 8.50
C LEU A 22 -29.27 6.17 7.36
N ASN A 23 -29.61 6.48 6.11
CA ASN A 23 -29.16 5.71 4.95
C ASN A 23 -27.63 5.74 4.80
N VAL A 24 -27.01 6.92 4.91
CA VAL A 24 -25.54 7.06 4.84
C VAL A 24 -24.88 6.33 6.01
N TRP A 25 -25.42 6.43 7.21
CA TRP A 25 -24.92 5.72 8.38
C TRP A 25 -25.00 4.20 8.18
N LEU A 26 -26.13 3.68 7.71
CA LEU A 26 -26.33 2.26 7.43
C LEU A 26 -25.37 1.77 6.33
N LEU A 27 -25.23 2.52 5.24
CA LEU A 27 -24.26 2.21 4.18
C LEU A 27 -22.83 2.20 4.70
N THR A 28 -22.48 3.10 5.60
CA THR A 28 -21.15 3.14 6.23
C THR A 28 -20.93 1.90 7.10
N GLN A 29 -21.95 1.41 7.82
CA GLN A 29 -21.83 0.17 8.59
C GLN A 29 -21.65 -1.05 7.68
N ILE A 30 -22.42 -1.14 6.60
CA ILE A 30 -22.28 -2.22 5.61
C ILE A 30 -20.88 -2.17 4.99
N TYR A 31 -20.40 -0.98 4.58
CA TYR A 31 -19.07 -0.82 4.02
C TYR A 31 -17.98 -1.27 4.99
N ARG A 32 -18.02 -0.84 6.26
CA ARG A 32 -17.02 -1.26 7.26
C ARG A 32 -17.03 -2.78 7.51
N TYR A 33 -18.21 -3.40 7.49
CA TYR A 33 -18.33 -4.84 7.66
C TYR A 33 -17.71 -5.61 6.47
N PHE A 34 -17.93 -5.13 5.25
CA PHE A 34 -17.39 -5.74 4.02
C PHE A 34 -16.08 -5.11 3.54
N GLU A 35 -15.44 -4.25 4.33
CA GLU A 35 -14.30 -3.43 3.90
C GLU A 35 -13.16 -4.31 3.38
N HIS A 36 -12.83 -5.35 4.14
CA HIS A 36 -11.77 -6.30 3.75
C HIS A 36 -12.09 -7.00 2.43
N LEU A 37 -13.32 -7.54 2.30
CA LEU A 37 -13.76 -8.24 1.09
C LEU A 37 -13.81 -7.32 -0.13
N ILE A 38 -14.31 -6.10 0.03
CA ILE A 38 -14.34 -5.08 -1.02
C ILE A 38 -12.91 -4.72 -1.43
N THR A 39 -12.01 -4.51 -0.47
CA THR A 39 -10.61 -4.19 -0.73
C THR A 39 -9.92 -5.30 -1.52
N VAL A 40 -10.05 -6.55 -1.09
CA VAL A 40 -9.49 -7.70 -1.80
C VAL A 40 -10.08 -7.81 -3.21
N LEU A 41 -11.40 -7.62 -3.36
CA LEU A 41 -12.07 -7.65 -4.66
C LEU A 41 -11.58 -6.55 -5.60
N VAL A 42 -11.41 -5.33 -5.10
CA VAL A 42 -10.90 -4.19 -5.88
C VAL A 42 -9.45 -4.43 -6.29
N ILE A 43 -8.58 -4.88 -5.38
CA ILE A 43 -7.19 -5.19 -5.71
C ILE A 43 -7.14 -6.32 -6.74
N ALA A 44 -7.96 -7.36 -6.57
CA ALA A 44 -8.05 -8.47 -7.52
C ALA A 44 -8.53 -8.01 -8.91
N ALA A 45 -9.49 -7.08 -8.98
CA ALA A 45 -9.97 -6.51 -10.23
C ALA A 45 -8.90 -5.70 -10.94
N ILE A 46 -8.15 -4.88 -10.18
CA ILE A 46 -7.02 -4.10 -10.70
C ILE A 46 -5.94 -5.04 -11.23
N LEU A 47 -5.59 -6.07 -10.46
CA LEU A 47 -4.57 -7.05 -10.87
C LEU A 47 -5.04 -7.84 -12.11
N ALA A 48 -6.31 -8.28 -12.16
CA ALA A 48 -6.86 -8.95 -13.35
C ALA A 48 -6.80 -8.05 -14.59
N PHE A 49 -7.15 -6.78 -14.45
CA PHE A 49 -7.04 -5.80 -15.51
C PHE A 49 -5.59 -5.65 -16.00
N LEU A 50 -4.63 -5.60 -15.07
CA LEU A 50 -3.21 -5.52 -15.40
C LEU A 50 -2.69 -6.79 -16.09
N LEU A 51 -3.14 -7.97 -15.64
CA LEU A 51 -2.76 -9.26 -16.25
C LEU A 51 -3.43 -9.51 -17.60
N ASN A 52 -4.51 -8.80 -17.93
CA ASN A 52 -5.13 -8.89 -19.25
C ASN A 52 -4.20 -8.40 -20.38
N TYR A 53 -3.24 -7.50 -20.10
CA TYR A 53 -2.27 -7.04 -21.09
C TYR A 53 -1.33 -8.16 -21.58
N PRO A 54 -0.57 -8.84 -20.71
CA PRO A 54 0.26 -9.97 -21.13
C PRO A 54 -0.57 -11.12 -21.70
N VAL A 55 -1.79 -11.37 -21.21
CA VAL A 55 -2.69 -12.38 -21.81
C VAL A 55 -2.96 -12.07 -23.28
N ARG A 56 -3.33 -10.83 -23.61
CA ARG A 56 -3.56 -10.41 -25.01
C ARG A 56 -2.31 -10.52 -25.88
N PHE A 57 -1.13 -10.32 -25.29
CA PHE A 57 0.14 -10.54 -25.99
C PHE A 57 0.32 -12.02 -26.37
N PHE A 58 0.02 -12.95 -25.46
CA PHE A 58 0.04 -14.39 -25.75
C PHE A 58 -1.08 -14.84 -26.71
N GLU A 59 -2.26 -14.24 -26.64
CA GLU A 59 -3.35 -14.50 -27.60
C GLU A 59 -2.94 -14.14 -29.03
N ARG A 60 -2.22 -13.01 -29.22
CA ARG A 60 -1.65 -12.63 -30.52
C ARG A 60 -0.63 -13.64 -31.03
N ALA A 61 0.03 -14.38 -30.14
CA ALA A 61 0.96 -15.46 -30.48
C ALA A 61 0.26 -16.81 -30.78
N ARG A 62 -1.06 -16.81 -31.04
CA ARG A 62 -1.91 -17.99 -31.32
C ARG A 62 -2.12 -18.94 -30.13
N VAL A 63 -1.91 -18.49 -28.90
CA VAL A 63 -2.27 -19.26 -27.70
C VAL A 63 -3.77 -19.08 -27.42
N THR A 64 -4.47 -20.15 -27.02
CA THR A 64 -5.89 -20.02 -26.64
C THR A 64 -6.03 -19.15 -25.39
N ARG A 65 -7.10 -18.36 -25.29
CA ARG A 65 -7.35 -17.45 -24.15
C ARG A 65 -7.19 -18.15 -22.80
N SER A 66 -7.75 -19.35 -22.66
CA SER A 66 -7.65 -20.13 -21.41
C SER A 66 -6.19 -20.45 -21.05
N GLN A 67 -5.40 -20.93 -22.01
CA GLN A 67 -3.98 -21.24 -21.80
C GLN A 67 -3.15 -19.99 -21.51
N ALA A 68 -3.40 -18.89 -22.24
CA ALA A 68 -2.73 -17.62 -22.03
C ALA A 68 -2.98 -17.09 -20.61
N VAL A 69 -4.23 -17.18 -20.14
CA VAL A 69 -4.62 -16.81 -18.77
C VAL A 69 -3.91 -17.67 -17.73
N THR A 70 -3.94 -19.00 -17.86
CA THR A 70 -3.26 -19.90 -16.91
C THR A 70 -1.76 -19.65 -16.87
N LEU A 71 -1.11 -19.46 -18.02
CA LEU A 71 0.34 -19.24 -18.10
C LEU A 71 0.74 -17.92 -17.47
N VAL A 72 0.03 -16.83 -17.79
CA VAL A 72 0.29 -15.50 -17.19
C VAL A 72 0.06 -15.52 -15.69
N LEU A 73 -0.99 -16.20 -15.23
CA LEU A 73 -1.27 -16.31 -13.80
C LEU A 73 -0.16 -17.08 -13.07
N LEU A 74 0.26 -18.22 -13.60
CA LEU A 74 1.35 -19.01 -13.02
C LEU A 74 2.66 -18.23 -13.00
N ALA A 75 3.00 -17.52 -14.08
CA ALA A 75 4.18 -16.67 -14.14
C ALA A 75 4.12 -15.54 -13.10
N THR A 76 2.96 -14.91 -12.94
CA THR A 76 2.74 -13.85 -11.95
C THR A 76 2.85 -14.40 -10.54
N PHE A 77 2.22 -15.54 -10.25
CA PHE A 77 2.32 -16.21 -8.96
C PHE A 77 3.77 -16.55 -8.63
N MET A 78 4.50 -17.14 -9.58
CA MET A 78 5.91 -17.48 -9.40
C MET A 78 6.76 -16.24 -9.13
N LEU A 79 6.53 -15.15 -9.89
CA LEU A 79 7.25 -13.89 -9.71
C LEU A 79 6.98 -13.28 -8.32
N LEU A 80 5.71 -13.23 -7.90
CA LEU A 80 5.33 -12.74 -6.57
C LEU A 80 5.90 -13.61 -5.45
N LEU A 81 5.87 -14.93 -5.61
CA LEU A 81 6.42 -15.87 -4.63
C LEU A 81 7.94 -15.71 -4.53
N LEU A 82 8.64 -15.63 -5.66
CA LEU A 82 10.08 -15.43 -5.68
C LEU A 82 10.44 -14.09 -5.04
N ALA A 83 9.77 -12.99 -5.45
CA ALA A 83 9.97 -11.68 -4.85
C ALA A 83 9.66 -11.67 -3.34
N GLY A 84 8.59 -12.33 -2.91
CA GLY A 84 8.22 -12.45 -1.50
C GLY A 84 9.27 -13.20 -0.70
N VAL A 85 9.70 -14.37 -1.17
CA VAL A 85 10.69 -15.22 -0.49
C VAL A 85 12.08 -14.60 -0.49
N THR A 86 12.44 -13.78 -1.48
CA THR A 86 13.77 -13.15 -1.51
C THR A 86 13.81 -11.76 -0.90
N LEU A 87 12.85 -10.89 -1.23
CA LEU A 87 12.89 -9.47 -0.84
C LEU A 87 12.41 -9.28 0.60
N VAL A 88 11.34 -9.96 1.03
CA VAL A 88 10.79 -9.78 2.39
C VAL A 88 11.83 -10.10 3.47
N PRO A 89 12.47 -11.28 3.51
CA PRO A 89 13.48 -11.54 4.54
C PRO A 89 14.66 -10.57 4.43
N LEU A 90 15.08 -10.23 3.21
CA LEU A 90 16.19 -9.29 3.01
C LEU A 90 15.88 -7.89 3.54
N ILE A 91 14.65 -7.40 3.38
CA ILE A 91 14.20 -6.12 3.94
C ILE A 91 14.09 -6.21 5.46
N LEU A 92 13.58 -7.32 6.00
CA LEU A 92 13.50 -7.53 7.45
C LEU A 92 14.89 -7.58 8.09
N ASP A 93 15.85 -8.27 7.47
CA ASP A 93 17.23 -8.31 7.92
C ASP A 93 17.88 -6.92 7.86
N GLN A 94 17.69 -6.17 6.78
CA GLN A 94 18.19 -4.80 6.65
C GLN A 94 17.58 -3.86 7.70
N THR A 95 16.27 -4.00 7.96
CA THR A 95 15.55 -3.20 8.95
C THR A 95 16.03 -3.52 10.36
N THR A 96 16.16 -4.80 10.71
CA THR A 96 16.62 -5.22 12.04
C THR A 96 18.08 -4.83 12.28
N GLN A 97 18.96 -5.00 11.29
CA GLN A 97 20.36 -4.53 11.37
C GLN A 97 20.46 -3.01 11.56
N LEU A 98 19.65 -2.23 10.85
CA LEU A 98 19.58 -0.78 11.04
C LEU A 98 19.14 -0.41 12.45
N LEU A 99 18.00 -0.94 12.88
CA LEU A 99 17.36 -0.57 14.14
C LEU A 99 18.14 -1.08 15.37
N GLN A 100 18.69 -2.28 15.32
CA GLN A 100 19.31 -2.94 16.48
C GLN A 100 20.82 -2.71 16.56
N GLU A 101 21.52 -2.58 15.43
CA GLU A 101 22.98 -2.48 15.44
C GLU A 101 23.48 -1.08 15.11
N LYS A 102 23.05 -0.51 13.98
CA LYS A 102 23.62 0.74 13.47
C LYS A 102 23.19 1.97 14.26
N ILE A 103 21.88 2.13 14.51
CA ILE A 103 21.39 3.33 15.21
C ILE A 103 21.91 3.39 16.65
N PRO A 104 21.87 2.31 17.47
CA PRO A 104 22.42 2.35 18.82
C PRO A 104 23.94 2.61 18.84
N ALA A 105 24.69 2.07 17.87
CA ALA A 105 26.12 2.35 17.76
C ALA A 105 26.38 3.83 17.45
N TRP A 106 25.66 4.43 16.50
CA TRP A 106 25.75 5.87 16.22
C TRP A 106 25.35 6.72 17.42
N LEU A 107 24.36 6.27 18.20
CA LEU A 107 23.93 6.94 19.42
C LEU A 107 25.03 6.95 20.48
N LYS A 108 25.74 5.82 20.67
CA LYS A 108 26.91 5.73 21.57
C LYS A 108 28.04 6.64 21.11
N THR A 109 28.41 6.63 19.83
CA THR A 109 29.45 7.52 19.30
C THR A 109 29.04 9.00 19.44
N SER A 110 27.77 9.32 19.26
CA SER A 110 27.23 10.67 19.49
C SER A 110 27.36 11.08 20.96
N GLN A 111 27.05 10.19 21.90
CA GLN A 111 27.23 10.44 23.34
C GLN A 111 28.69 10.75 23.68
N GLU A 112 29.64 9.97 23.17
CA GLU A 112 31.08 10.18 23.40
C GLU A 112 31.53 11.55 22.87
N ASN A 113 31.09 11.95 21.68
CA ASN A 113 31.40 13.26 21.11
C ASN A 113 30.79 14.42 21.91
N VAL A 114 29.54 14.28 22.37
CA VAL A 114 28.89 15.30 23.21
C VAL A 114 29.58 15.43 24.57
N LEU A 115 30.05 14.31 25.16
CA LEU A 115 30.83 14.33 26.39
C LEU A 115 32.17 15.06 26.22
N ALA A 116 32.85 14.85 25.08
CA ALA A 116 34.07 15.57 24.74
C ALA A 116 33.84 17.08 24.55
N LEU A 117 32.72 17.46 23.92
CA LEU A 117 32.33 18.86 23.74
C LEU A 117 31.93 19.54 25.06
N ASP A 118 31.22 18.84 25.95
CA ASP A 118 30.88 19.32 27.29
C ASP A 118 32.14 19.55 28.15
N THR A 119 33.11 18.63 28.11
CA THR A 119 34.39 18.81 28.82
C THR A 119 35.19 19.99 28.28
N TRP A 120 35.22 20.19 26.96
CA TRP A 120 35.82 21.36 26.34
C TRP A 120 35.10 22.66 26.74
N ALA A 121 33.77 22.70 26.72
CA ALA A 121 32.98 23.88 27.08
C ALA A 121 33.16 24.27 28.55
N ARG A 122 33.21 23.28 29.45
CA ARG A 122 33.51 23.50 30.89
C ARG A 122 34.92 24.03 31.12
N SER A 123 35.91 23.58 30.35
CA SER A 123 37.28 24.13 30.41
C SER A 123 37.35 25.62 30.02
N ARG A 124 36.34 26.12 29.31
CA ARG A 124 36.18 27.52 28.89
C ARG A 124 35.17 28.31 29.75
N ASN A 125 34.72 27.76 30.89
CA ASN A 125 33.71 28.36 31.78
C ASN A 125 32.37 28.69 31.09
N LEU A 126 31.98 27.94 30.06
CA LEU A 126 30.68 28.12 29.40
C LEU A 126 29.59 27.33 30.15
N PRO A 127 28.49 27.97 30.59
CA PRO A 127 27.41 27.32 31.35
C PRO A 127 26.44 26.58 30.41
N LEU A 128 26.89 25.53 29.74
CA LEU A 128 26.07 24.69 28.86
C LEU A 128 25.95 23.28 29.44
N ASP A 129 24.73 22.82 29.73
CA ASP A 129 24.47 21.42 30.13
C ASP A 129 24.04 20.59 28.91
N LEU A 130 25.03 20.16 28.14
CA LEU A 130 24.81 19.32 26.96
C LEU A 130 24.49 17.85 27.33
N ARG A 131 24.75 17.45 28.59
CA ARG A 131 24.49 16.08 29.07
C ARG A 131 23.01 15.85 29.34
N GLY A 132 22.34 16.81 29.98
CA GLY A 132 20.91 16.71 30.27
C GLY A 132 20.05 16.64 29.00
N VAL A 133 20.42 17.40 27.96
CA VAL A 133 19.71 17.43 26.68
C VAL A 133 19.98 16.16 25.86
N SER A 134 21.24 15.74 25.74
CA SER A 134 21.59 14.51 25.01
C SER A 134 20.97 13.27 25.65
N GLY A 135 20.99 13.15 26.99
CA GLY A 135 20.36 12.03 27.69
C GLY A 135 18.86 11.91 27.41
N ARG A 136 18.12 13.03 27.38
CA ARG A 136 16.68 13.04 27.05
C ARG A 136 16.41 12.66 25.60
N ILE A 137 17.19 13.21 24.66
CA ILE A 137 17.07 12.88 23.23
C ILE A 137 17.35 11.39 23.02
N ASN A 138 18.38 10.85 23.65
CA ASN A 138 18.74 9.44 23.53
C ASN A 138 17.66 8.52 24.10
N ALA A 139 17.11 8.83 25.29
CA ALA A 139 16.00 8.06 25.86
C ALA A 139 14.76 8.08 24.96
N GLN A 140 14.49 9.21 24.29
CA GLN A 140 13.40 9.31 23.33
C GLN A 140 13.67 8.51 22.04
N ILE A 141 14.92 8.52 21.55
CA ILE A 141 15.33 7.69 20.40
C ILE A 141 15.23 6.21 20.76
N GLU A 142 15.74 5.78 21.92
CA GLU A 142 15.68 4.39 22.39
C GLU A 142 14.24 3.88 22.52
N SER A 143 13.32 4.70 23.06
CA SER A 143 11.91 4.32 23.14
C SER A 143 11.25 4.19 21.77
N GLN A 144 11.59 5.05 20.80
CA GLN A 144 11.12 4.91 19.42
C GLN A 144 11.75 3.71 18.70
N LEU A 145 13.01 3.39 18.96
CA LEU A 145 13.66 2.21 18.39
C LEU A 145 12.97 0.92 18.86
N GLN A 146 12.58 0.85 20.14
CA GLN A 146 11.83 -0.28 20.66
C GLN A 146 10.47 -0.40 19.95
N THR A 147 9.70 0.68 19.80
CA THR A 147 8.40 0.61 19.12
C THR A 147 8.54 0.23 17.65
N LEU A 148 9.54 0.77 16.94
CA LEU A 148 9.83 0.42 15.55
C LEU A 148 10.27 -1.05 15.41
N ALA A 149 11.06 -1.59 16.34
CA ALA A 149 11.44 -3.00 16.35
C ALA A 149 10.21 -3.91 16.53
N THR A 150 9.28 -3.57 17.43
CA THR A 150 8.03 -4.32 17.62
C THR A 150 7.11 -4.21 16.40
N GLN A 151 7.08 -3.05 15.74
CA GLN A 151 6.35 -2.87 14.49
C GLN A 151 6.96 -3.70 13.36
N ALA A 152 8.28 -3.74 13.23
CA ALA A 152 8.96 -4.57 12.24
C ALA A 152 8.62 -6.06 12.42
N LEU A 153 8.58 -6.55 13.67
CA LEU A 153 8.13 -7.91 13.97
C LEU A 153 6.65 -8.12 13.65
N THR A 154 5.79 -7.15 13.98
CA THR A 154 4.36 -7.20 13.62
C THR A 154 4.17 -7.26 12.11
N VAL A 155 4.94 -6.50 11.34
CA VAL A 155 4.94 -6.55 9.87
C VAL A 155 5.41 -7.91 9.38
N ALA A 156 6.49 -8.46 9.95
CA ALA A 156 6.99 -9.80 9.61
C ALA A 156 5.91 -10.87 9.85
N LEU A 157 5.25 -10.87 11.01
CA LEU A 157 4.16 -11.79 11.31
C LEU A 157 2.92 -11.54 10.44
N GLY A 158 2.60 -10.27 10.19
CA GLY A 158 1.49 -9.85 9.33
C GLY A 158 1.67 -10.26 7.88
N THR A 159 2.91 -10.42 7.39
CA THR A 159 3.16 -10.94 6.04
C THR A 159 2.60 -12.34 5.85
N LEU A 160 2.58 -13.20 6.88
CA LEU A 160 1.96 -14.53 6.79
C LEU A 160 0.45 -14.44 6.56
N THR A 161 -0.25 -13.53 7.25
CA THR A 161 -1.67 -13.27 7.00
C THR A 161 -1.87 -12.70 5.60
N GLY A 162 -0.99 -11.79 5.18
CA GLY A 162 -0.99 -11.22 3.83
C GLY A 162 -0.79 -12.26 2.72
N LEU A 163 -0.17 -13.42 2.99
CA LEU A 163 -0.09 -14.52 2.01
C LEU A 163 -1.48 -15.10 1.70
N ILE A 164 -2.35 -15.21 2.70
CA ILE A 164 -3.72 -15.71 2.52
C ILE A 164 -4.49 -14.73 1.65
N ASP A 165 -4.43 -13.43 1.96
CA ASP A 165 -5.05 -12.39 1.14
C ASP A 165 -4.45 -12.36 -0.27
N GLY A 166 -3.13 -12.52 -0.40
CA GLY A 166 -2.46 -12.59 -1.70
C GLY A 166 -2.95 -13.76 -2.56
N ILE A 167 -3.14 -14.95 -1.97
CA ILE A 167 -3.73 -16.10 -2.65
C ILE A 167 -5.18 -15.78 -3.05
N LEU A 168 -5.97 -15.19 -2.15
CA LEU A 168 -7.38 -14.85 -2.42
C LEU A 168 -7.49 -13.83 -3.56
N ILE A 169 -6.67 -12.77 -3.52
CA ILE A 169 -6.53 -11.77 -4.58
C ILE A 169 -6.22 -12.47 -5.89
N LEU A 170 -5.26 -13.39 -5.91
CA LEU A 170 -4.80 -14.06 -7.13
C LEU A 170 -5.86 -15.01 -7.72
N VAL A 171 -6.55 -15.77 -6.88
CA VAL A 171 -7.67 -16.64 -7.29
C VAL A 171 -8.83 -15.78 -7.83
N LEU A 172 -9.14 -14.67 -7.18
CA LEU A 172 -10.21 -13.78 -7.60
C LEU A 172 -9.84 -13.03 -8.89
N SER A 173 -8.56 -12.64 -9.04
CA SER A 173 -8.03 -12.08 -10.28
C SER A 173 -8.13 -13.08 -11.42
N PHE A 174 -7.81 -14.35 -11.19
CA PHE A 174 -7.98 -15.41 -12.19
C PHE A 174 -9.44 -15.53 -12.64
N TYR A 175 -10.36 -15.59 -11.69
CA TYR A 175 -11.79 -15.66 -11.98
C TYR A 175 -12.25 -14.44 -12.80
N MET A 176 -11.83 -13.23 -12.41
CA MET A 176 -12.14 -11.99 -13.14
C MET A 176 -11.44 -11.91 -14.50
N LEU A 177 -10.27 -12.52 -14.67
CA LEU A 177 -9.58 -12.54 -15.95
C LEU A 177 -10.29 -13.48 -16.94
N LEU A 178 -10.82 -14.61 -16.47
CA LEU A 178 -11.61 -15.53 -17.29
C LEU A 178 -13.03 -15.02 -17.57
N TYR A 179 -13.74 -14.58 -16.53
CA TYR A 179 -15.18 -14.25 -16.56
C TYR A 179 -15.48 -12.77 -16.30
N GLY A 180 -14.50 -11.88 -16.49
CA GLY A 180 -14.59 -10.46 -16.15
C GLY A 180 -15.80 -9.77 -16.72
N ASP A 181 -16.19 -10.09 -17.96
CA ASP A 181 -17.38 -9.53 -18.59
C ASP A 181 -18.65 -9.81 -17.76
N ARG A 182 -18.82 -11.04 -17.24
CA ARG A 182 -20.01 -11.41 -16.44
C ARG A 182 -20.05 -10.67 -15.11
N VAL A 183 -18.91 -10.58 -14.43
CA VAL A 183 -18.79 -9.84 -13.15
C VAL A 183 -19.08 -8.37 -13.38
N TRP A 184 -18.54 -7.82 -14.47
CA TRP A 184 -18.72 -6.43 -14.83
C TRP A 184 -20.17 -6.12 -15.22
N PHE A 185 -20.84 -6.98 -15.99
CA PHE A 185 -22.27 -6.84 -16.29
C PHE A 185 -23.13 -6.86 -15.02
N GLY A 186 -22.80 -7.70 -14.05
CA GLY A 186 -23.49 -7.73 -12.75
C GLY A 186 -23.36 -6.41 -11.98
N LEU A 187 -22.14 -5.84 -11.93
CA LEU A 187 -21.90 -4.53 -11.31
C LEU A 187 -22.63 -3.40 -12.06
N MET A 188 -22.62 -3.46 -13.40
CA MET A 188 -23.24 -2.48 -14.26
C MET A 188 -24.77 -2.45 -14.09
N ASN A 189 -25.40 -3.62 -13.92
CA ASN A 189 -26.85 -3.71 -13.68
C ASN A 189 -27.28 -3.10 -12.34
N LEU A 190 -26.36 -2.92 -11.39
CA LEU A 190 -26.63 -2.25 -10.12
C LEU A 190 -26.58 -0.72 -10.24
N MET A 191 -25.97 -0.19 -11.31
CA MET A 191 -25.80 1.25 -11.53
C MET A 191 -26.79 1.81 -12.56
N PRO A 192 -27.22 3.08 -12.42
CA PRO A 192 -27.98 3.77 -13.47
C PRO A 192 -27.21 3.82 -14.79
N PRO A 193 -27.85 3.57 -15.95
CA PRO A 193 -27.19 3.52 -17.27
C PRO A 193 -26.42 4.80 -17.63
N GLN A 194 -26.85 5.94 -17.09
CA GLN A 194 -26.29 7.27 -17.34
C GLN A 194 -24.86 7.43 -16.77
N VAL A 195 -24.51 6.67 -15.72
CA VAL A 195 -23.21 6.79 -15.04
C VAL A 195 -22.26 5.68 -15.47
N GLY A 196 -22.75 4.45 -15.60
CA GLY A 196 -21.84 3.30 -15.72
C GLY A 196 -21.10 3.20 -17.06
N VAL A 197 -21.69 3.64 -18.18
CA VAL A 197 -21.02 3.61 -19.51
C VAL A 197 -19.83 4.59 -19.56
N PRO A 198 -19.99 5.90 -19.26
CA PRO A 198 -18.87 6.84 -19.28
C PRO A 198 -17.82 6.53 -18.21
N LEU A 199 -18.24 5.97 -17.06
CA LEU A 199 -17.31 5.54 -16.01
C LEU A 199 -16.41 4.40 -16.49
N MET A 200 -16.96 3.40 -17.18
CA MET A 200 -16.21 2.25 -17.70
C MET A 200 -15.13 2.67 -18.71
N GLU A 201 -15.49 3.54 -19.66
CA GLU A 201 -14.55 4.00 -20.68
C GLU A 201 -13.44 4.85 -20.06
N SER A 202 -13.81 5.74 -19.11
CA SER A 202 -12.85 6.55 -18.36
C SER A 202 -11.93 5.72 -17.49
N LEU A 203 -12.46 4.72 -16.77
CA LEU A 203 -11.67 3.80 -15.95
C LEU A 203 -10.70 3.02 -16.83
N ARG A 204 -11.17 2.43 -17.93
CA ARG A 204 -10.30 1.66 -18.81
C ARG A 204 -9.13 2.48 -19.37
N LEU A 205 -9.39 3.69 -19.85
CA LEU A 205 -8.35 4.56 -20.44
C LEU A 205 -7.41 5.13 -19.37
N ASN A 206 -7.94 5.62 -18.26
CA ASN A 206 -7.11 6.18 -17.18
C ASN A 206 -6.27 5.11 -16.50
N PHE A 207 -6.86 3.96 -16.17
CA PHE A 207 -6.10 2.86 -15.57
C PHE A 207 -5.01 2.36 -16.52
N GLN A 208 -5.31 2.20 -17.81
CA GLN A 208 -4.32 1.79 -18.79
C GLN A 208 -3.09 2.73 -18.78
N ASN A 209 -3.32 4.03 -18.95
CA ASN A 209 -2.23 4.99 -19.08
C ASN A 209 -1.49 5.20 -17.76
N PHE A 210 -2.22 5.23 -16.65
CA PHE A 210 -1.65 5.36 -15.32
C PHE A 210 -0.74 4.17 -14.99
N PHE A 211 -1.23 2.93 -15.14
CA PHE A 211 -0.45 1.75 -14.77
C PHE A 211 0.78 1.56 -15.67
N ILE A 212 0.66 1.77 -16.97
CA ILE A 212 1.83 1.69 -17.88
C ILE A 212 2.87 2.74 -17.45
N SER A 213 2.44 3.96 -17.11
CA SER A 213 3.34 5.01 -16.63
C SER A 213 4.00 4.63 -15.30
N GLN A 214 3.25 4.04 -14.36
CA GLN A 214 3.78 3.61 -13.07
C GLN A 214 4.75 2.43 -13.19
N VAL A 215 4.44 1.44 -14.02
CA VAL A 215 5.34 0.31 -14.28
C VAL A 215 6.62 0.80 -14.96
N LEU A 216 6.51 1.72 -15.92
CA LEU A 216 7.68 2.32 -16.58
C LEU A 216 8.53 3.12 -15.58
N LEU A 217 7.88 3.93 -14.73
CA LEU A 217 8.56 4.70 -13.68
C LEU A 217 9.25 3.77 -12.68
N ALA A 218 8.57 2.74 -12.20
CA ALA A 218 9.13 1.76 -11.27
C ALA A 218 10.30 1.00 -11.90
N ALA A 219 10.17 0.57 -13.17
CA ALA A 219 11.26 -0.09 -13.88
C ALA A 219 12.47 0.84 -14.06
N PHE A 220 12.23 2.11 -14.40
CA PHE A 220 13.29 3.11 -14.52
C PHE A 220 13.96 3.37 -13.16
N MET A 221 13.19 3.62 -12.11
CA MET A 221 13.72 3.77 -10.75
C MET A 221 14.53 2.55 -10.34
N THR A 222 14.01 1.34 -10.50
CA THR A 222 14.70 0.09 -10.15
C THR A 222 16.01 -0.09 -10.94
N ALA A 223 15.98 0.17 -12.25
CA ALA A 223 17.12 -0.03 -13.13
C ALA A 223 18.26 0.98 -12.91
N PHE A 224 17.96 2.18 -12.39
CA PHE A 224 18.97 3.21 -12.15
C PHE A 224 19.33 3.36 -10.67
N LEU A 225 18.34 3.40 -9.78
CA LEU A 225 18.52 3.69 -8.37
C LEU A 225 19.20 2.54 -7.63
N ILE A 226 18.80 1.28 -7.88
CA ILE A 226 19.42 0.12 -7.22
C ILE A 226 20.90 -0.03 -7.60
N PRO A 227 21.30 -0.02 -8.89
CA PRO A 227 22.72 -0.12 -9.24
C PRO A 227 23.55 1.04 -8.73
N VAL A 228 23.03 2.27 -8.72
CA VAL A 228 23.73 3.44 -8.17
C VAL A 228 23.98 3.27 -6.68
N LEU A 229 22.97 2.88 -5.90
CA LEU A 229 23.13 2.67 -4.46
C LEU A 229 24.11 1.52 -4.16
N LEU A 230 24.07 0.44 -4.95
CA LEU A 230 25.02 -0.67 -4.82
C LEU A 230 26.45 -0.24 -5.21
N ALA A 231 26.63 0.52 -6.28
CA ALA A 231 27.93 1.02 -6.72
C ALA A 231 28.54 1.99 -5.70
N MET A 232 27.72 2.83 -5.07
CA MET A 232 28.12 3.71 -3.97
C MET A 232 28.35 2.96 -2.65
N LYS A 233 28.13 1.63 -2.62
CA LYS A 233 28.21 0.79 -1.41
C LYS A 233 27.36 1.34 -0.26
N VAL A 234 26.23 1.95 -0.58
CA VAL A 234 25.30 2.47 0.43
C VAL A 234 24.73 1.27 1.18
N PRO A 235 24.96 1.17 2.50
CA PRO A 235 24.37 0.08 3.27
C PRO A 235 22.85 0.23 3.24
N PHE A 236 22.13 -0.89 3.17
CA PHE A 236 20.67 -0.91 3.12
C PHE A 236 20.06 -0.31 1.84
N ALA A 237 20.78 -0.40 0.71
CA ALA A 237 20.36 0.11 -0.59
C ALA A 237 18.92 -0.28 -0.98
N LEU A 238 18.48 -1.49 -0.64
CA LEU A 238 17.12 -1.93 -0.95
C LEU A 238 16.08 -1.26 -0.05
N LEU A 239 16.39 -1.06 1.23
CA LEU A 239 15.50 -0.36 2.15
C LEU A 239 15.30 1.12 1.76
N PHE A 240 16.31 1.76 1.18
CA PHE A 240 16.21 3.14 0.66
C PHE A 240 15.64 3.24 -0.76
N ALA A 241 15.56 2.12 -1.49
CA ALA A 241 15.07 2.07 -2.86
C ALA A 241 13.56 1.82 -2.98
N ILE A 242 12.91 1.38 -1.90
CA ILE A 242 11.48 1.07 -1.80
C ILE A 242 10.77 2.26 -1.15
#